data_AF-A0A6L3T3W9-F1
#
_entry.id   AF-A0A6L3T3W9-F1
#
_cell.length_a   1.000
_cell.length_b   1.000
_cell.length_c   1.000
_cell.angle_alpha   90.00
_cell.angle_beta   90.00
_cell.angle_gamma   90.00
#
_symmetry.space_group_name_H-M   'P 1'
#
loop_
_entity.id
_entity.type
_entity.pdbx_description
1 polymer ?
#
loop_
_entity_poly.entity_id
_entity_poly.type
_entity_poly.pdbx_seq_one_letter_code
_entity_poly.pdbx_strand_id
1 'polypeptide(L)' 'MDKGAATADSVEVTFRGRGLAILHGSRLVLKICPLCSQRNTRRTAETGTCNWCAYVPSRADAEPVPRRTADPSPT' A
#
# COMPACT_ATOMS: atom_id res chain seq x y z
N MET A 1 6.61 32.54 8.47
CA MET A 1 7.24 31.29 8.00
C MET A 1 6.14 30.27 7.85
N ASP A 2 5.46 30.28 6.72
CA ASP A 2 4.40 29.33 6.38
C ASP A 2 5.00 27.96 6.07
N LYS A 3 4.56 26.93 6.80
CA LYS A 3 4.24 25.63 6.19
C LYS A 3 3.46 24.75 7.18
N GLY A 4 2.14 24.92 7.17
CA GLY A 4 1.26 23.80 7.48
C GLY A 4 1.54 22.70 6.46
N ALA A 5 2.32 21.69 6.85
CA ALA A 5 2.44 20.47 6.08
C ALA A 5 1.09 19.77 6.17
N ALA A 6 0.21 20.03 5.19
CA ALA A 6 -0.96 19.22 4.94
C ALA A 6 -0.52 17.76 4.96
N THR A 7 -1.03 17.01 5.93
CA THR A 7 -0.82 15.57 6.04
C THR A 7 -1.23 14.95 4.72
N ALA A 8 -0.26 14.55 3.90
CA ALA A 8 -0.56 13.92 2.62
C ALA A 8 -1.42 12.68 2.88
N ASP A 9 -2.62 12.67 2.30
CA ASP A 9 -3.58 11.58 2.48
C ASP A 9 -2.91 10.25 2.12
N SER A 10 -3.04 9.30 3.04
CA SER A 10 -2.42 7.99 2.96
C SER A 10 -3.48 7.00 2.51
N VAL A 11 -3.26 6.34 1.38
CA VAL A 11 -4.24 5.42 0.80
C VAL A 11 -3.70 4.00 0.85
N GLU A 12 -4.49 3.06 1.37
CA GLU A 12 -4.17 1.64 1.23
C GLU A 12 -4.40 1.21 -0.21
N VAL A 13 -3.41 0.57 -0.80
CA VAL A 13 -3.46 0.09 -2.19
C VAL A 13 -3.09 -1.39 -2.27
N THR A 14 -3.61 -2.03 -3.30
CA THR A 14 -3.26 -3.37 -3.74
C THR A 14 -2.66 -3.29 -5.15
N PHE A 15 -2.09 -4.38 -5.65
CA PHE A 15 -1.54 -4.46 -7.00
C PHE A 15 -2.31 -5.52 -7.78
N ARG A 16 -3.30 -5.06 -8.56
CA ARG A 16 -4.26 -5.93 -9.28
C ARG A 16 -4.92 -6.94 -8.35
N GLY A 17 -5.45 -6.47 -7.23
CA GLY A 17 -6.08 -7.29 -6.19
C GLY A 17 -5.14 -8.15 -5.33
N ARG A 18 -3.81 -8.05 -5.47
CA ARG A 18 -2.83 -8.80 -4.67
C ARG A 18 -1.90 -7.91 -3.86
N GLY A 19 -1.39 -8.45 -2.75
CA GLY A 19 -0.48 -7.73 -1.87
C GLY A 19 -1.14 -6.51 -1.21
N LEU A 20 -0.33 -5.76 -0.46
CA LEU A 20 -0.78 -4.59 0.28
C LEU A 20 0.36 -3.57 0.39
N ALA A 21 0.05 -2.32 0.10
CA ALA A 21 0.95 -1.19 0.34
C ALA A 21 0.17 0.03 0.84
N ILE A 22 0.91 1.01 1.36
CA ILE A 22 0.38 2.36 1.59
C ILE A 22 1.01 3.30 0.58
N LEU A 23 0.18 4.08 -0.11
CA LEU A 23 0.61 5.16 -0.97
C LEU A 23 0.56 6.48 -0.18
N HIS A 24 1.73 7.08 0.02
CA HIS A 24 1.90 8.41 0.62
C HIS A 24 2.50 9.36 -0.42
N GLY A 25 1.66 10.17 -1.07
CA GLY A 25 2.08 10.99 -2.21
C GLY A 25 2.62 10.11 -3.35
N SER A 26 3.94 10.14 -3.58
CA SER A 26 4.63 9.31 -4.58
C SER A 26 5.30 8.05 -4.02
N ARG A 27 5.34 7.88 -2.69
CA ARG A 27 6.05 6.79 -2.04
C ARG A 27 5.12 5.61 -1.76
N LEU A 28 5.59 4.41 -2.12
CA LEU A 28 4.95 3.14 -1.75
C LEU A 28 5.64 2.54 -0.53
N VAL A 29 4.87 2.24 0.51
CA VAL A 29 5.30 1.44 1.65
C VAL A 29 4.75 0.02 1.44
N LEU A 30 5.57 -0.88 0.90
CA LEU A 30 5.17 -2.23 0.50
C LEU A 30 5.09 -3.17 1.71
N LYS A 31 3.88 -3.38 2.26
CA LYS A 31 3.65 -4.23 3.43
C LYS A 31 3.64 -5.72 3.08
N ILE A 32 2.95 -6.11 2.00
CA ILE A 32 2.84 -7.51 1.54
C ILE A 32 3.14 -7.54 0.05
N CYS A 33 4.07 -8.41 -0.37
CA CYS A 33 4.45 -8.55 -1.77
C CYS A 33 3.31 -9.20 -2.59
N PRO A 34 2.90 -8.61 -3.73
CA PRO A 34 1.88 -9.22 -4.60
C PRO A 34 2.38 -10.46 -5.36
N LEU A 35 3.70 -10.66 -5.44
CA LEU A 35 4.29 -11.81 -6.14
C LEU A 35 4.48 -13.03 -5.24
N CYS A 36 5.17 -12.88 -4.11
CA CYS A 36 5.50 -14.00 -3.23
C CYS A 36 4.66 -14.07 -1.95
N SER A 37 3.69 -13.14 -1.77
CA SER A 37 2.81 -13.05 -0.60
C SER A 37 3.50 -12.85 0.75
N GLN A 38 4.83 -12.69 0.78
CA GLN A 38 5.57 -12.45 2.01
C GLN A 38 5.33 -11.04 2.54
N ARG A 39 5.26 -10.93 3.87
CA ARG A 39 5.19 -9.65 4.58
C ARG A 39 6.59 -9.08 4.74
N ASN A 40 6.74 -7.79 4.43
CA ASN A 40 7.94 -7.03 4.73
C ASN A 40 7.92 -6.56 6.19
N THR A 41 9.11 -6.48 6.79
CA THR A 41 9.29 -5.71 8.04
C THR A 41 9.00 -4.24 7.78
N ARG A 42 8.72 -3.46 8.83
CA ARG A 42 8.48 -2.01 8.68
C ARG A 42 9.62 -1.31 7.93
N ARG A 43 10.86 -1.58 8.31
CA ARG A 43 12.06 -0.95 7.69
C ARG A 43 12.14 -1.27 6.20
N THR A 44 11.94 -2.52 5.79
CA THR A 44 12.02 -2.88 4.37
C THR A 44 10.78 -2.46 3.60
N ALA A 45 9.60 -2.42 4.22
CA ALA A 45 8.39 -1.92 3.58
C ALA A 45 8.57 -0.47 3.12
N GLU A 46 9.23 0.36 3.92
CA GLU A 46 9.49 1.76 3.62
C GLU A 46 10.42 1.98 2.41
N THR A 47 11.23 0.98 2.01
CA THR A 47 12.06 1.07 0.79
C THR A 47 11.25 0.84 -0.48
N GLY A 48 10.01 0.34 -0.36
CA GLY A 48 9.15 0.03 -1.50
C GLY A 48 9.55 -1.24 -2.24
N THR A 49 10.43 -2.09 -1.68
CA THR A 49 10.90 -3.34 -2.33
C THR A 49 10.62 -4.54 -1.45
N CYS A 50 10.35 -5.70 -2.04
CA CYS A 50 10.22 -6.94 -1.27
C CYS A 50 11.59 -7.45 -0.81
N ASN A 51 11.74 -7.73 0.49
CA ASN A 51 12.97 -8.31 1.05
C ASN A 51 13.26 -9.74 0.56
N TRP A 52 12.23 -10.44 0.10
CA TRP A 52 12.28 -11.89 -0.12
C TRP A 52 12.58 -12.25 -1.58
N CYS A 53 11.92 -11.56 -2.52
CA CYS A 53 12.07 -11.82 -3.95
C CYS A 53 12.57 -10.61 -4.74
N ALA A 54 12.99 -9.54 -4.06
CA ALA A 54 13.44 -8.28 -4.66
C ALA A 54 12.42 -7.59 -5.59
N TYR A 55 11.14 -7.97 -5.54
CA TYR A 55 10.08 -7.34 -6.33
C TYR A 55 9.98 -5.83 -6.04
N VAL A 56 9.95 -5.03 -7.11
CA VAL A 56 9.71 -3.59 -7.09
C VAL A 56 8.34 -3.31 -7.73
N PRO A 57 7.36 -2.79 -6.98
CA PRO A 57 6.04 -2.46 -7.49
C PRO A 57 6.06 -1.22 -8.38
N SER A 58 5.24 -1.24 -9.45
CA SER A 58 4.91 -0.05 -10.23
C SER A 58 3.71 0.66 -9.63
N ARG A 59 3.74 1.99 -9.58
CA ARG A 59 2.58 2.81 -9.18
C ARG A 59 1.41 2.69 -10.15
N ALA A 60 1.69 2.39 -11.43
CA ALA A 60 0.63 2.24 -12.44
C ALA A 60 -0.26 1.02 -12.17
N ASP A 61 0.26 0.02 -11.45
CA ASP A 61 -0.50 -1.17 -11.06
C ASP A 61 -1.19 -1.02 -9.69
N ALA A 62 -1.01 0.11 -9.00
CA ALA A 62 -1.54 0.33 -7.67
C ALA A 62 -3.02 0.77 -7.73
N GLU A 63 -3.88 0.02 -7.07
CA GLU A 63 -5.32 0.25 -7.01
C GLU A 63 -5.75 0.44 -5.55
N PRO A 64 -6.61 1.42 -5.21
CA PRO A 64 -7.11 1.57 -3.85
C PRO A 64 -7.78 0.28 -3.34
N VAL A 65 -7.52 -0.08 -2.09
CA VAL A 65 -8.26 -1.17 -1.45
C VAL A 65 -9.73 -0.72 -1.32
N PRO A 66 -10.70 -1.49 -1.85
CA PRO A 66 -12.10 -1.17 -1.68
C PRO A 66 -12.42 -1.04 -0.19
N ARG A 67 -12.95 0.11 0.22
CA ARG A 67 -13.53 0.21 1.56
C ARG A 67 -14.69 -0.77 1.60
N ARG A 68 -14.67 -1.71 2.55
CA ARG A 68 -15.89 -2.45 2.87
C ARG A 68 -16.87 -1.42 3.41
N THR A 69 -17.81 -0.97 2.58
CA THR A 69 -19.07 -0.46 3.09
C THR A 69 -19.66 -1.59 3.90
N ALA A 70 -19.95 -1.33 5.19
CA ALA A 70 -20.61 -2.30 6.03
C ALA A 70 -21.83 -2.83 5.26
N ASP A 71 -21.84 -4.13 5.02
CA ASP A 71 -22.99 -4.81 4.45
C ASP A 71 -24.15 -4.59 5.44
N PRO A 72 -25.30 -4.01 5.04
CA PRO A 72 -26.45 -4.00 5.93
C PRO A 72 -26.82 -5.47 6.19
N SER A 73 -26.61 -5.94 7.41
CA SER A 73 -26.97 -7.30 7.81
C SER A 73 -28.42 -7.62 7.40
N PRO A 74 -28.70 -8.78 6.80
CA PRO A 74 -30.07 -9.22 6.62
C PRO A 74 -30.67 -9.56 7.99
N THR A 75 -31.75 -8.86 8.35
CA THR A 75 -32.66 -9.20 9.48
C THR A 75 -33.37 -10.51 9.26
#